data_AF-D4BQF4-F1
#
_entry.id   AF-D4BQF4-F1
#
_cell.length_a   1.000
_cell.length_b   1.000
_cell.length_c   1.000
_cell.angle_alpha   90.00
_cell.angle_beta   90.00
_cell.angle_gamma   90.00
#
_symmetry.space_group_name_H-M   'P 1'
#
loop_
_entity.id
_entity.type
_entity.pdbx_description
1 polymer ?
#
loop_
_entity_poly.entity_id
_entity_poly.type
_entity_poly.pdbx_seq_one_letter_code
_entity_poly.pdbx_strand_id
1 'polypeptide(L)'
;MAYSRHAETHSAHGSQLHYGQHASHRSAAAIAAQRTRRIAVLVVAAVVAVALVITVGVVAHGWFVRQSAPSMQQQLPTTAHKSLTRKTVPQLDPGNIVIGVNGSETTYVLKGEQYVEGGAHAIEPEDGVLTGNIVTTGTVDTNTPGDYTVQYTVHDSTGHEASATRTVKVVDTMDKQTGGIPVLMYHYVYDPANPPADVDANWIPTTSLEPQLQYLTQNNFYYPSWPEVRAFIDGKHSLPKNSIVMTFDDGEPHFFQYGSPLLAKYKVPATSFIIGADGEALNKMKTYATPYLEYESHSFDMHRAGGTVGHGGRISAMSHQEIVDDLKQSEQVTGSLQAFAYPFGDTTPDAIEAVRETGTLAAFTTQYGWADVGADPMNLPRVRIQGTGSLDTFIAAIQ
;
A
#
# COMPACT_ATOMS: atom_id res chain seq x y z
N MET A 1 -12.03 -52.14 30.57
CA MET A 1 -12.45 -53.32 31.37
C MET A 1 -11.46 -53.44 32.53
N ALA A 2 -11.77 -53.54 33.81
CA ALA A 2 -13.00 -53.38 34.58
C ALA A 2 -12.60 -53.08 36.06
N TYR A 3 -13.42 -52.26 36.75
CA TYR A 3 -13.82 -52.26 38.18
C TYR A 3 -12.83 -52.70 39.29
N SER A 4 -12.73 -52.00 40.43
CA SER A 4 -13.85 -51.77 41.36
C SER A 4 -13.56 -50.68 42.40
N ARG A 5 -14.67 -50.17 42.98
CA ARG A 5 -14.80 -49.13 44.01
C ARG A 5 -14.50 -49.69 45.41
N HIS A 6 -14.11 -48.82 46.34
CA HIS A 6 -14.73 -48.78 47.68
C HIS A 6 -14.59 -47.38 48.29
N ALA A 7 -15.67 -46.95 48.95
CA ALA A 7 -15.84 -45.68 49.64
C ALA A 7 -15.96 -45.94 51.16
N GLU A 8 -16.05 -44.84 51.92
CA GLU A 8 -16.30 -44.65 53.37
C GLU A 8 -15.06 -44.34 54.22
N THR A 9 -14.76 -43.06 54.53
CA THR A 9 -15.31 -42.14 55.57
C THR A 9 -14.97 -42.51 57.02
N HIS A 10 -14.11 -41.72 57.69
CA HIS A 10 -14.49 -40.74 58.73
C HIS A 10 -13.29 -40.19 59.51
N SER A 11 -13.35 -38.87 59.79
CA SER A 11 -12.98 -38.20 61.07
C SER A 11 -11.50 -38.18 61.49
N ALA A 12 -10.92 -37.16 62.13
CA ALA A 12 -11.17 -35.75 62.42
C ALA A 12 -9.96 -35.36 63.32
N HIS A 13 -9.37 -34.18 63.16
CA HIS A 13 -8.81 -33.38 64.28
C HIS A 13 -8.20 -32.08 63.73
N GLY A 14 -8.99 -31.01 63.79
CA GLY A 14 -8.51 -29.64 63.75
C GLY A 14 -8.25 -29.17 65.18
N SER A 15 -7.09 -28.56 65.42
CA SER A 15 -6.76 -27.86 66.66
C SER A 15 -6.72 -26.36 66.42
N GLN A 16 -7.32 -25.64 67.37
CA GLN A 16 -7.64 -24.23 67.40
C GLN A 16 -6.44 -23.35 67.73
N LEU A 17 -6.47 -22.06 67.32
CA LEU A 17 -5.96 -20.97 68.15
C LEU A 17 -6.84 -19.71 68.06
N HIS A 18 -7.44 -19.43 69.23
CA HIS A 18 -7.78 -18.16 69.89
C HIS A 18 -8.40 -16.96 69.15
N TYR A 19 -9.64 -16.72 69.57
CA TYR A 19 -10.48 -15.54 69.38
C TYR A 19 -10.11 -14.44 70.37
N GLY A 20 -9.79 -13.24 69.86
CA GLY A 20 -9.71 -12.00 70.64
C GLY A 20 -10.85 -11.07 70.24
N GLN A 21 -11.81 -10.87 71.16
CA GLN A 21 -12.88 -9.89 71.01
C GLN A 21 -12.34 -8.47 71.27
N HIS A 22 -12.46 -7.57 70.30
CA HIS A 22 -12.72 -6.16 70.55
C HIS A 22 -13.70 -5.64 69.48
N ALA A 23 -14.97 -5.61 69.86
CA ALA A 23 -16.02 -4.95 69.09
C ALA A 23 -15.88 -3.42 69.25
N SER A 24 -15.59 -2.72 68.16
CA SER A 24 -15.84 -1.28 68.07
C SER A 24 -17.11 -1.05 67.24
N HIS A 25 -18.24 -0.82 67.91
CA HIS A 25 -19.44 -0.32 67.27
C HIS A 25 -19.19 1.07 66.70
N ARG A 26 -18.99 1.17 65.39
CA ARG A 26 -19.29 2.40 64.64
C ARG A 26 -20.61 2.15 63.91
N SER A 27 -21.65 2.88 64.33
CA SER A 27 -22.98 2.78 63.72
C SER A 27 -22.91 3.12 62.22
N ALA A 28 -23.72 2.44 61.40
CA ALA A 28 -23.82 2.68 59.96
C ALA A 28 -24.09 4.17 59.60
N ALA A 29 -24.65 4.94 60.55
CA ALA A 29 -24.82 6.39 60.45
C ALA A 29 -23.49 7.18 60.35
N ALA A 30 -22.42 6.73 61.02
CA ALA A 30 -21.11 7.39 60.96
C ALA A 30 -20.40 7.18 59.61
N ILE A 31 -20.63 6.04 58.95
CA ILE A 31 -20.08 5.73 57.63
C ILE A 31 -20.84 6.49 56.53
N ALA A 32 -22.17 6.63 56.67
CA ALA A 32 -23.00 7.42 55.77
C ALA A 32 -22.66 8.92 55.79
N ALA A 33 -22.45 9.50 56.98
CA ALA A 33 -22.07 10.91 57.15
C ALA A 33 -20.66 11.25 56.59
N GLN A 34 -19.74 10.28 56.60
CA GLN A 34 -18.40 10.44 56.07
C GLN A 34 -18.37 10.36 54.52
N ARG A 35 -19.28 9.60 53.90
CA ARG A 35 -19.48 9.57 52.44
C ARG A 35 -20.12 10.84 51.89
N THR A 36 -21.13 11.40 52.56
CA THR A 36 -21.78 12.66 52.13
C THR A 36 -20.83 13.85 52.23
N ARG A 37 -19.96 13.91 53.26
CA ARG A 37 -18.92 14.95 53.36
C ARG A 37 -17.87 14.86 52.27
N ARG A 38 -17.46 13.65 51.84
CA ARG A 38 -16.50 13.47 50.74
C ARG A 38 -17.06 13.85 49.37
N ILE A 39 -18.33 13.53 49.11
CA ILE A 39 -19.01 13.93 47.87
C ILE A 39 -19.23 15.45 47.84
N ALA A 40 -19.64 16.06 48.96
CA ALA A 40 -19.80 17.52 49.05
C ALA A 40 -18.47 18.28 48.84
N VAL A 41 -17.35 17.78 49.38
CA VAL A 41 -16.02 18.38 49.17
C VAL A 41 -15.57 18.25 47.71
N LEU A 42 -15.84 17.12 47.04
CA LEU A 42 -15.50 16.94 45.63
C LEU A 42 -16.36 17.79 44.69
N VAL A 43 -17.65 17.97 44.99
CA VAL A 43 -18.54 18.84 44.20
C VAL A 43 -18.17 20.32 44.39
N VAL A 44 -17.84 20.75 45.62
CA VAL A 44 -17.36 22.13 45.86
C VAL A 44 -16.01 22.39 45.19
N ALA A 45 -15.08 21.42 45.22
CA ALA A 45 -13.81 21.54 44.51
C ALA A 45 -13.98 21.64 42.99
N ALA A 46 -14.90 20.86 42.41
CA ALA A 46 -15.21 20.92 40.98
C ALA A 46 -15.89 22.25 40.58
N VAL A 47 -16.81 22.77 41.39
CA VAL A 47 -17.45 24.07 41.13
C VAL A 47 -16.46 25.23 41.27
N VAL A 48 -15.53 25.17 42.22
CA VAL A 48 -14.46 26.18 42.36
C VAL A 48 -13.47 26.11 41.20
N ALA A 49 -13.13 24.92 40.70
CA ALA A 49 -12.25 24.75 39.53
C ALA A 49 -12.89 25.28 38.24
N VAL A 50 -14.18 25.01 38.01
CA VAL A 50 -14.93 25.55 36.86
C VAL A 50 -15.10 27.07 36.96
N ALA A 51 -15.36 27.60 38.16
CA ALA A 51 -15.42 29.04 38.37
C ALA A 51 -14.07 29.72 38.10
N LEU A 52 -12.95 29.10 38.52
CA LEU A 52 -11.58 29.60 38.26
C LEU A 52 -11.25 29.63 36.76
N VAL A 53 -11.60 28.60 35.99
CA VAL A 53 -11.39 28.55 34.53
C VAL A 53 -12.24 29.62 33.81
N ILE A 54 -13.47 29.87 34.27
CA ILE A 54 -14.33 30.92 33.71
C ILE A 54 -13.80 32.32 34.06
N THR A 55 -13.30 32.57 35.28
CA THR A 55 -12.69 33.87 35.62
C THR A 55 -11.38 34.13 34.89
N VAL A 56 -10.52 33.12 34.66
CA VAL A 56 -9.29 33.30 33.88
C VAL A 56 -9.61 33.50 32.40
N GLY A 57 -10.63 32.80 31.85
CA GLY A 57 -11.10 33.00 30.48
C GLY A 57 -11.72 34.37 30.22
N VAL A 58 -12.52 34.90 31.16
CA VAL A 58 -13.18 36.21 31.01
C VAL A 58 -12.18 37.36 31.19
N VAL A 59 -11.16 37.22 32.04
CA VAL A 59 -10.09 38.23 32.19
C VAL A 59 -9.15 38.22 30.99
N ALA A 60 -8.83 37.05 30.40
CA ALA A 60 -8.03 36.95 29.19
C ALA A 60 -8.76 37.49 27.94
N HIS A 61 -10.07 37.26 27.82
CA HIS A 61 -10.88 37.80 26.72
C HIS A 61 -11.11 39.32 26.86
N GLY A 62 -11.25 39.82 28.09
CA GLY A 62 -11.39 41.26 28.38
C GLY A 62 -10.13 42.10 28.15
N TRP A 63 -8.94 41.48 28.23
CA TRP A 63 -7.67 42.14 27.89
C TRP A 63 -7.42 42.18 26.38
N PHE A 64 -7.88 41.17 25.63
CA PHE A 64 -7.71 41.09 24.17
C PHE A 64 -8.64 42.04 23.39
N VAL A 65 -9.78 42.45 23.96
CA VAL A 65 -10.77 43.31 23.27
C VAL A 65 -10.56 44.82 23.52
N ARG A 66 -9.54 45.23 24.30
CA ARG A 66 -9.33 46.64 24.70
C ARG A 66 -8.11 47.35 24.10
N GLN A 67 -7.45 46.77 23.10
CA GLN A 67 -6.45 47.49 22.29
C GLN A 67 -6.91 47.59 20.83
N SER A 68 -7.90 48.44 20.60
CA SER A 68 -8.28 48.92 19.28
C SER A 68 -7.81 50.37 19.14
N ALA A 69 -6.76 50.59 18.36
CA ALA A 69 -6.33 51.91 17.87
C ALA A 69 -5.67 51.74 16.49
N PRO A 70 -5.62 52.81 15.68
CA PRO A 70 -6.59 53.21 14.69
C PRO A 70 -6.25 52.70 13.27
N SER A 71 -7.23 52.77 12.37
CA SER A 71 -7.11 52.41 10.96
C SER A 71 -6.03 53.23 10.23
N MET A 72 -4.89 52.59 9.93
CA MET A 72 -3.99 53.00 8.85
C MET A 72 -4.17 52.03 7.68
N GLN A 73 -4.66 52.55 6.56
CA GLN A 73 -4.54 51.89 5.26
C GLN A 73 -3.07 51.82 4.88
N GLN A 74 -2.44 50.69 5.16
CA GLN A 74 -1.14 50.34 4.62
C GLN A 74 -1.38 49.25 3.58
N GLN A 75 -1.17 49.59 2.30
CA GLN A 75 -1.12 48.62 1.22
C GLN A 75 -0.10 47.54 1.60
N LEU A 76 -0.59 46.33 1.84
CA LEU A 76 0.24 45.14 1.90
C LEU A 76 1.00 45.05 0.58
N PRO A 77 2.33 44.81 0.59
CA PRO A 77 3.03 44.48 -0.63
C PRO A 77 2.37 43.22 -1.18
N THR A 78 1.74 43.32 -2.34
CA THR A 78 1.42 42.17 -3.17
C THR A 78 2.74 41.53 -3.54
N THR A 79 3.24 40.65 -2.67
CA THR A 79 4.21 39.66 -3.08
C THR A 79 3.45 38.82 -4.06
N ALA A 80 3.64 39.08 -5.35
CA ALA A 80 3.19 38.21 -6.40
C ALA A 80 3.68 36.82 -6.00
N HIS A 81 2.76 35.93 -5.65
CA HIS A 81 3.03 34.52 -5.78
C HIS A 81 3.48 34.40 -7.25
N LYS A 82 4.78 34.21 -7.47
CA LYS A 82 5.21 33.62 -8.73
C LYS A 82 4.41 32.34 -8.77
N SER A 83 3.33 32.36 -9.54
CA SER A 83 2.74 31.18 -10.10
C SER A 83 3.93 30.39 -10.58
N LEU A 84 4.22 29.28 -9.88
CA LEU A 84 5.15 28.30 -10.40
C LEU A 84 4.54 27.98 -11.75
N THR A 85 5.19 28.44 -12.82
CA THR A 85 4.85 28.02 -14.16
C THR A 85 4.88 26.52 -14.09
N ARG A 86 3.69 25.90 -14.09
CA ARG A 86 3.48 24.48 -14.33
C ARG A 86 4.42 24.21 -15.50
N LYS A 87 5.53 23.50 -15.27
CA LYS A 87 6.27 22.90 -16.38
C LYS A 87 5.17 22.14 -17.09
N THR A 88 4.81 22.62 -18.28
CA THR A 88 3.78 22.00 -19.11
C THR A 88 4.22 20.56 -19.24
N VAL A 89 3.50 19.65 -18.58
CA VAL A 89 3.64 18.23 -18.88
C VAL A 89 3.41 18.17 -20.39
N PRO A 90 4.34 17.60 -21.18
CA PRO A 90 4.16 17.50 -22.61
C PRO A 90 2.78 16.88 -22.84
N GLN A 91 1.88 17.65 -23.45
CA GLN A 91 0.60 17.11 -23.87
C GLN A 91 0.96 16.14 -25.00
N LEU A 92 0.86 14.85 -24.71
CA LEU A 92 1.08 13.81 -25.71
C LEU A 92 0.03 14.01 -26.81
N ASP A 93 0.47 14.12 -28.06
CA ASP A 93 -0.43 14.21 -29.21
C ASP A 93 -1.27 12.92 -29.34
N PRO A 94 -2.53 13.00 -29.81
CA PRO A 94 -3.32 11.82 -30.19
C PRO A 94 -2.51 10.89 -31.09
N GLY A 95 -2.53 9.58 -30.80
CA GLY A 95 -1.72 8.58 -31.50
C GLY A 95 -0.34 8.29 -30.88
N ASN A 96 0.06 9.02 -29.83
CA ASN A 96 1.26 8.67 -29.05
C ASN A 96 0.96 7.54 -28.06
N ILE A 97 0.83 6.33 -28.59
CA ILE A 97 0.68 5.13 -27.77
C ILE A 97 1.95 4.88 -26.98
N VAL A 98 1.84 4.89 -25.65
CA VAL A 98 2.88 4.43 -24.76
C VAL A 98 2.64 2.95 -24.49
N ILE A 99 3.59 2.11 -24.91
CA ILE A 99 3.60 0.66 -24.66
C ILE A 99 4.85 0.26 -23.89
N GLY A 100 4.67 -0.58 -22.88
CA GLY A 100 5.72 -1.14 -22.04
C GLY A 100 5.51 -2.62 -21.79
N VAL A 101 6.60 -3.36 -21.56
CA VAL A 101 6.51 -4.76 -21.13
C VAL A 101 6.38 -4.81 -19.61
N ASN A 102 5.59 -5.76 -19.09
CA ASN A 102 5.39 -5.89 -17.66
C ASN A 102 6.61 -6.59 -17.04
N GLY A 103 7.22 -6.00 -16.01
CA GLY A 103 8.49 -6.48 -15.48
C GLY A 103 9.67 -6.26 -16.44
N SER A 104 10.72 -7.09 -16.33
CA SER A 104 11.97 -6.93 -17.08
C SER A 104 11.80 -7.13 -18.60
N GLU A 105 12.43 -6.25 -19.39
CA GLU A 105 12.55 -6.39 -20.85
C GLU A 105 13.32 -7.65 -21.28
N THR A 106 14.16 -8.19 -20.40
CA THR A 106 14.84 -9.48 -20.57
C THR A 106 14.42 -10.40 -19.44
N THR A 107 13.73 -11.50 -19.76
CA THR A 107 13.37 -12.59 -18.83
C THR A 107 14.26 -13.81 -19.04
N TYR A 108 14.31 -14.70 -18.06
CA TYR A 108 15.14 -15.89 -18.03
C TYR A 108 14.29 -17.13 -17.79
N VAL A 109 14.52 -18.17 -18.58
CA VAL A 109 13.84 -19.46 -18.43
C VAL A 109 14.90 -20.54 -18.39
N LEU A 110 14.84 -21.42 -17.39
CA LEU A 110 15.72 -22.57 -17.36
C LEU A 110 15.31 -23.58 -18.44
N LYS A 111 16.30 -24.22 -19.05
CA LYS A 111 16.07 -25.27 -20.03
C LYS A 111 15.10 -26.34 -19.50
N GLY A 112 14.04 -26.60 -20.25
CA GLY A 112 12.98 -27.55 -19.92
C GLY A 112 11.90 -27.00 -18.98
N GLU A 113 12.06 -25.80 -18.43
CA GLU A 113 11.01 -25.12 -17.68
C GLU A 113 9.99 -24.48 -18.64
N GLN A 114 8.76 -24.28 -18.17
CA GLN A 114 7.75 -23.59 -18.98
C GLN A 114 8.07 -22.09 -19.04
N TYR A 115 7.97 -21.50 -20.24
CA TYR A 115 7.98 -20.05 -20.38
C TYR A 115 6.67 -19.46 -19.85
N VAL A 116 6.78 -18.50 -18.92
CA VAL A 116 5.66 -17.75 -18.38
C VAL A 116 5.59 -16.41 -19.12
N GLU A 117 4.53 -16.22 -19.91
CA GLU A 117 4.32 -14.98 -20.65
C GLU A 117 3.87 -13.86 -19.69
N GLY A 118 4.73 -12.85 -19.52
CA GLY A 118 4.52 -11.76 -18.58
C GLY A 118 3.58 -10.64 -19.06
N GLY A 119 3.27 -10.58 -20.35
CA GLY A 119 2.41 -9.54 -20.93
C GLY A 119 3.06 -8.16 -21.06
N ALA A 120 2.25 -7.19 -21.48
CA ALA A 120 2.61 -5.80 -21.71
C ALA A 120 1.41 -4.90 -21.37
N HIS A 121 1.64 -3.60 -21.22
CA HIS A 121 0.62 -2.58 -20.99
C HIS A 121 0.70 -1.50 -22.06
N ALA A 122 -0.45 -0.90 -22.39
CA ALA A 122 -0.52 0.20 -23.35
C ALA A 122 -1.58 1.22 -22.95
N ILE A 123 -1.26 2.50 -23.14
CA ILE A 123 -2.17 3.61 -22.89
C ILE A 123 -1.85 4.77 -23.82
N GLU A 124 -2.88 5.51 -24.21
CA GLU A 124 -2.72 6.71 -25.03
C GLU A 124 -3.73 7.82 -24.67
N PRO A 125 -3.47 9.09 -25.07
CA PRO A 125 -4.29 10.22 -24.67
C PRO A 125 -5.78 10.17 -25.07
N GLU A 126 -6.11 9.68 -26.26
CA GLU A 126 -7.48 9.68 -26.80
C GLU A 126 -8.30 8.51 -26.24
N ASP A 127 -7.96 7.28 -26.62
CA ASP A 127 -8.63 6.03 -26.26
C ASP A 127 -8.43 5.61 -24.79
N GLY A 128 -7.38 6.08 -24.13
CA GLY A 128 -7.02 5.62 -22.79
C GLY A 128 -6.36 4.26 -22.80
N VAL A 129 -6.77 3.36 -21.91
CA VAL A 129 -6.07 2.10 -21.68
C VAL A 129 -6.35 1.14 -22.85
N LEU A 130 -5.28 0.71 -23.51
CA LEU A 130 -5.29 -0.17 -24.67
C LEU A 130 -4.76 -1.58 -24.35
N THR A 131 -4.40 -1.86 -23.10
CA THR A 131 -3.78 -3.14 -22.67
C THR A 131 -4.53 -4.37 -23.17
N GLY A 132 -5.86 -4.39 -23.11
CA GLY A 132 -6.69 -5.50 -23.60
C GLY A 132 -6.67 -5.73 -25.12
N ASN A 133 -6.14 -4.77 -25.89
CA ASN A 133 -6.05 -4.83 -27.35
C ASN A 133 -4.67 -5.27 -27.85
N ILE A 134 -3.73 -5.56 -26.95
CA ILE A 134 -2.38 -5.99 -27.30
C ILE A 134 -2.40 -7.39 -27.94
N VAL A 135 -1.81 -7.50 -29.13
CA VAL A 135 -1.54 -8.77 -29.79
C VAL A 135 -0.12 -9.22 -29.47
N THR A 136 0.01 -10.43 -28.93
CA THR A 136 1.30 -11.03 -28.59
C THR A 136 1.70 -12.06 -29.66
N THR A 137 2.93 -11.97 -30.15
CA THR A 137 3.50 -12.91 -31.13
C THR A 137 4.91 -13.33 -30.74
N GLY A 138 5.39 -14.43 -31.31
CA GLY A 138 6.68 -15.03 -30.97
C GLY A 138 6.52 -16.46 -30.48
N THR A 139 7.61 -17.22 -30.45
CA THR A 139 7.62 -18.59 -29.93
C THR A 139 8.95 -18.83 -29.23
N VAL A 140 8.87 -19.42 -28.04
CA VAL A 140 10.03 -19.73 -27.20
C VAL A 140 10.17 -21.25 -27.12
N ASP A 141 11.27 -21.80 -27.64
CA ASP A 141 11.63 -23.21 -27.41
C ASP A 141 12.48 -23.31 -26.15
N THR A 142 11.86 -23.71 -25.04
CA THR A 142 12.57 -23.82 -23.76
C THR A 142 13.48 -25.03 -23.67
N ASN A 143 13.57 -25.90 -24.69
CA ASN A 143 14.51 -27.02 -24.70
C ASN A 143 15.88 -26.66 -25.28
N THR A 144 15.98 -25.53 -25.96
CA THR A 144 17.20 -25.10 -26.64
C THR A 144 17.67 -23.78 -26.02
N PRO A 145 18.83 -23.76 -25.33
CA PRO A 145 19.38 -22.51 -24.81
C PRO A 145 19.64 -21.49 -25.92
N GLY A 146 19.28 -20.24 -25.67
CA GLY A 146 19.35 -19.17 -26.66
C GLY A 146 18.47 -17.97 -26.29
N ASP A 147 18.59 -16.93 -27.12
CA ASP A 147 17.76 -15.73 -27.01
C ASP A 147 16.57 -15.85 -27.97
N TYR A 148 15.37 -15.71 -27.42
CA TYR A 148 14.10 -15.69 -28.15
C TYR A 148 13.46 -14.31 -28.01
N THR A 149 12.57 -13.96 -28.93
CA THR A 149 11.87 -12.68 -28.90
C THR A 149 10.37 -12.90 -28.88
N VAL A 150 9.69 -12.23 -27.95
CA VAL A 150 8.24 -12.04 -27.93
C VAL A 150 7.96 -10.59 -28.29
N GLN A 151 7.01 -10.35 -29.20
CA GLN A 151 6.60 -9.02 -29.65
C GLN A 151 5.15 -8.74 -29.26
N TYR A 152 4.93 -7.55 -28.72
CA TYR A 152 3.63 -6.99 -28.38
C TYR A 152 3.33 -5.85 -29.32
N THR A 153 2.17 -5.88 -29.97
CA THR A 153 1.73 -4.85 -30.91
C THR A 153 0.31 -4.43 -30.56
N VAL A 154 0.02 -3.14 -30.61
CA VAL A 154 -1.31 -2.59 -30.33
C VAL A 154 -1.64 -1.48 -31.32
N HIS A 155 -2.92 -1.36 -31.64
CA HIS A 155 -3.44 -0.27 -32.45
C HIS A 155 -4.45 0.55 -31.65
N ASP A 156 -4.45 1.87 -31.86
CA ASP A 156 -5.52 2.75 -31.39
C ASP A 156 -6.72 2.74 -32.37
N SER A 157 -7.81 3.41 -31.98
CA SER A 157 -9.05 3.51 -32.75
C SER A 157 -8.92 4.28 -34.07
N THR A 158 -7.83 5.03 -34.23
CA THR A 158 -7.50 5.81 -35.44
C THR A 158 -6.50 5.10 -36.36
N GLY A 159 -5.95 3.96 -35.92
CA GLY A 159 -5.06 3.10 -36.68
C GLY A 159 -3.56 3.36 -36.46
N HIS A 160 -3.16 4.18 -35.48
CA HIS A 160 -1.75 4.26 -35.10
C HIS A 160 -1.31 2.96 -34.42
N GLU A 161 -0.06 2.58 -34.61
CA GLU A 161 0.51 1.34 -34.07
C GLU A 161 1.69 1.66 -33.16
N ALA A 162 1.79 0.95 -32.05
CA ALA A 162 3.02 0.87 -31.26
C ALA A 162 3.36 -0.58 -30.94
N SER A 163 4.65 -0.83 -30.70
CA SER A 163 5.15 -2.15 -30.36
C SER A 163 6.22 -2.11 -29.26
N ALA A 164 6.28 -3.18 -28.48
CA ALA A 164 7.35 -3.46 -27.53
C ALA A 164 7.81 -4.92 -27.69
N THR A 165 9.00 -5.25 -27.19
CA THR A 165 9.55 -6.61 -27.28
C THR A 165 10.12 -7.06 -25.96
N ARG A 166 9.93 -8.35 -25.62
CA ARG A 166 10.65 -9.02 -24.55
C ARG A 166 11.68 -10.00 -25.13
N THR A 167 12.91 -9.95 -24.62
CA THR A 167 13.91 -10.99 -24.87
C THR A 167 13.76 -12.09 -23.83
N VAL A 168 13.58 -13.33 -24.26
CA VAL A 168 13.50 -14.51 -23.40
C VAL A 168 14.80 -15.29 -23.53
N LYS A 169 15.60 -15.29 -22.47
CA LYS A 169 16.88 -16.02 -22.41
C LYS A 169 16.63 -17.41 -21.85
N VAL A 170 16.62 -18.40 -22.73
CA VAL A 170 16.60 -19.81 -22.31
C VAL A 170 18.03 -20.20 -21.94
N VAL A 171 18.26 -20.60 -20.70
CA VAL A 171 19.60 -20.86 -20.15
C VAL A 171 19.68 -22.25 -19.52
N ASP A 172 20.83 -22.91 -19.61
CA ASP A 172 21.03 -24.21 -18.95
C ASP A 172 21.04 -24.08 -17.42
N THR A 173 21.58 -22.97 -16.90
CA THR A 173 21.70 -22.70 -15.46
C THR A 173 21.58 -21.22 -15.16
N MET A 174 21.04 -20.88 -13.99
CA MET A 174 21.07 -19.53 -13.40
C MET A 174 21.09 -19.62 -11.88
N ASP A 175 21.66 -18.61 -11.22
CA ASP A 175 21.45 -18.42 -9.79
C ASP A 175 19.98 -18.06 -9.55
N LYS A 176 19.33 -18.78 -8.65
CA LYS A 176 17.89 -18.64 -8.41
C LYS A 176 17.60 -17.78 -7.18
N GLN A 177 16.47 -17.09 -7.23
CA GLN A 177 15.82 -16.58 -6.03
C GLN A 177 15.36 -17.77 -5.16
N THR A 178 15.58 -17.68 -3.84
CA THR A 178 15.21 -18.72 -2.88
C THR A 178 14.35 -18.15 -1.76
N GLY A 179 13.42 -18.93 -1.22
CA GLY A 179 12.53 -18.50 -0.14
C GLY A 179 11.36 -17.72 -0.71
N GLY A 180 11.50 -16.39 -0.77
CA GLY A 180 10.46 -15.48 -1.26
C GLY A 180 11.02 -14.37 -2.15
N ILE A 181 10.14 -13.47 -2.57
CA ILE A 181 10.49 -12.24 -3.26
C ILE A 181 10.08 -11.00 -2.45
N PRO A 182 10.94 -9.98 -2.36
CA PRO A 182 10.52 -8.68 -1.85
C PRO A 182 9.58 -7.99 -2.85
N VAL A 183 8.37 -7.70 -2.40
CA VAL A 183 7.44 -6.79 -3.09
C VAL A 183 7.42 -5.49 -2.30
N LEU A 184 7.99 -4.43 -2.86
CA LEU A 184 8.17 -3.16 -2.19
C LEU A 184 6.88 -2.34 -2.21
N MET A 185 6.51 -1.77 -1.07
CA MET A 185 5.36 -0.89 -0.91
C MET A 185 5.84 0.54 -0.66
N TYR A 186 5.75 1.37 -1.68
CA TYR A 186 5.88 2.83 -1.63
C TYR A 186 4.50 3.46 -1.68
N HIS A 187 4.40 4.75 -1.32
CA HIS A 187 3.17 5.53 -1.49
C HIS A 187 3.50 6.82 -2.24
N TYR A 188 4.06 7.82 -1.56
CA TYR A 188 4.16 9.18 -2.09
C TYR A 188 5.60 9.61 -2.31
N VAL A 189 5.86 10.35 -3.39
CA VAL A 189 7.20 10.83 -3.74
C VAL A 189 7.17 12.34 -3.90
N TYR A 190 8.17 13.06 -3.38
CA TYR A 190 8.22 14.52 -3.49
C TYR A 190 9.60 15.06 -3.84
N ASP A 191 9.63 16.25 -4.45
CA ASP A 191 10.87 17.03 -4.61
C ASP A 191 11.18 17.77 -3.30
N PRO A 192 12.33 17.54 -2.65
CA PRO A 192 12.71 18.25 -1.43
C PRO A 192 12.88 19.77 -1.62
N ALA A 193 13.00 20.27 -2.86
CA ALA A 193 12.98 21.70 -3.15
C ALA A 193 11.57 22.31 -3.02
N ASN A 194 10.52 21.48 -3.05
CA ASN A 194 9.12 21.90 -2.89
C ASN A 194 8.33 20.83 -2.10
N PRO A 195 8.61 20.66 -0.80
CA PRO A 195 7.99 19.63 0.00
C PRO A 195 6.50 19.92 0.25
N PRO A 196 5.65 18.88 0.37
CA PRO A 196 4.30 19.01 0.89
C PRO A 196 4.28 19.60 2.31
N ALA A 197 3.14 20.15 2.71
CA ALA A 197 2.97 20.74 4.05
C ALA A 197 3.12 19.69 5.17
N ASP A 198 2.59 18.48 4.94
CA ASP A 198 2.54 17.40 5.91
C ASP A 198 3.26 16.17 5.35
N VAL A 199 4.54 16.03 5.68
CA VAL A 199 5.37 14.88 5.30
C VAL A 199 5.40 13.89 6.47
N ASP A 200 4.94 12.67 6.23
CA ASP A 200 5.01 11.54 7.16
C ASP A 200 5.91 10.41 6.63
N ALA A 201 5.87 9.23 7.27
CA ALA A 201 6.72 8.11 6.90
C ALA A 201 6.42 7.51 5.50
N ASN A 202 5.24 7.76 4.92
CA ASN A 202 4.84 7.28 3.59
C ASN A 202 5.35 8.16 2.45
N TRP A 203 5.88 9.35 2.76
CA TRP A 203 6.49 10.26 1.81
C TRP A 203 8.00 10.05 1.69
N ILE A 204 8.48 9.67 0.51
CA ILE A 204 9.92 9.57 0.21
C ILE A 204 10.39 10.75 -0.67
N PRO A 205 11.46 11.47 -0.31
CA PRO A 205 12.01 12.49 -1.20
C PRO A 205 12.70 11.82 -2.40
N THR A 206 12.73 12.49 -3.55
CA THR A 206 13.49 12.03 -4.73
C THR A 206 14.96 11.75 -4.41
N THR A 207 15.56 12.49 -3.49
CA THR A 207 16.94 12.30 -3.00
C THR A 207 17.16 11.01 -2.21
N SER A 208 16.10 10.33 -1.75
CA SER A 208 16.15 8.99 -1.17
C SER A 208 15.75 7.90 -2.16
N LEU A 209 14.74 8.15 -3.02
CA LEU A 209 14.30 7.20 -4.04
C LEU A 209 15.37 6.95 -5.11
N GLU A 210 16.01 8.02 -5.60
CA GLU A 210 16.97 7.92 -6.70
C GLU A 210 18.19 7.03 -6.37
N PRO A 211 18.83 7.12 -5.18
CA PRO A 211 19.87 6.18 -4.78
C PRO A 211 19.40 4.72 -4.68
N GLN A 212 18.14 4.46 -4.30
CA GLN A 212 17.58 3.11 -4.27
C GLN A 212 17.49 2.54 -5.69
N LEU A 213 16.92 3.31 -6.64
CA LEU A 213 16.85 2.93 -8.04
C LEU A 213 18.24 2.72 -8.64
N GLN A 214 19.18 3.62 -8.36
CA GLN A 214 20.56 3.48 -8.78
C GLN A 214 21.19 2.18 -8.27
N TYR A 215 20.97 1.84 -7.00
CA TYR A 215 21.47 0.59 -6.43
C TYR A 215 20.88 -0.63 -7.15
N LEU A 216 19.56 -0.66 -7.36
CA LEU A 216 18.90 -1.77 -8.06
C LEU A 216 19.45 -1.95 -9.49
N THR A 217 19.63 -0.86 -10.24
CA THR A 217 20.21 -0.89 -11.59
C THR A 217 21.67 -1.37 -11.56
N GLN A 218 22.51 -0.84 -10.66
CA GLN A 218 23.94 -1.20 -10.58
C GLN A 218 24.18 -2.65 -10.16
N ASN A 219 23.22 -3.25 -9.45
CA ASN A 219 23.30 -4.63 -8.97
C ASN A 219 22.47 -5.62 -9.81
N ASN A 220 22.02 -5.21 -11.00
CA ASN A 220 21.32 -6.03 -11.98
C ASN A 220 20.11 -6.79 -11.39
N PHE A 221 19.27 -6.10 -10.62
CA PHE A 221 18.04 -6.69 -10.12
C PHE A 221 17.11 -7.10 -11.27
N TYR A 222 16.39 -8.20 -11.05
CA TYR A 222 15.36 -8.72 -11.96
C TYR A 222 13.97 -8.30 -11.48
N TYR A 223 13.08 -7.95 -12.41
CA TYR A 223 11.72 -7.50 -12.10
C TYR A 223 10.72 -8.49 -12.71
N PRO A 224 10.21 -9.47 -11.94
CA PRO A 224 9.24 -10.43 -12.47
C PRO A 224 7.91 -9.75 -12.77
N SER A 225 7.25 -10.18 -13.83
CA SER A 225 5.84 -9.87 -14.12
C SER A 225 4.90 -10.57 -13.12
N TRP A 226 3.64 -10.12 -13.00
CA TRP A 226 2.67 -10.77 -12.10
C TRP A 226 2.40 -12.25 -12.41
N PRO A 227 2.36 -12.70 -13.67
CA PRO A 227 2.33 -14.13 -14.00
C PRO A 227 3.55 -14.89 -13.46
N GLU A 228 4.76 -14.32 -13.58
CA GLU A 228 5.98 -14.93 -13.03
C GLU A 228 5.97 -14.95 -11.50
N VAL A 229 5.54 -13.85 -10.84
CA VAL A 229 5.35 -13.79 -9.38
C VAL A 229 4.41 -14.89 -8.92
N ARG A 230 3.25 -15.04 -9.60
CA ARG A 230 2.28 -16.08 -9.26
C ARG A 230 2.86 -17.48 -9.44
N ALA A 231 3.52 -17.74 -10.56
CA ALA A 231 4.11 -19.03 -10.84
C ALA A 231 5.27 -19.37 -9.89
N PHE A 232 6.04 -18.37 -9.47
CA PHE A 232 7.09 -18.51 -8.46
C PHE A 232 6.49 -18.87 -7.08
N ILE A 233 5.48 -18.14 -6.62
CA ILE A 233 4.79 -18.42 -5.35
C ILE A 233 4.17 -19.82 -5.37
N ASP A 234 3.62 -20.27 -6.50
CA ASP A 234 3.11 -21.63 -6.68
C ASP A 234 4.22 -22.72 -6.70
N GLY A 235 5.49 -22.34 -6.73
CA GLY A 235 6.63 -23.25 -6.86
C GLY A 235 6.78 -23.86 -8.26
N LYS A 236 6.18 -23.23 -9.28
CA LYS A 236 6.13 -23.72 -10.67
C LYS A 236 7.10 -23.00 -11.60
N HIS A 237 7.69 -21.89 -11.17
CA HIS A 237 8.62 -21.10 -11.96
C HIS A 237 9.83 -20.66 -11.12
N SER A 238 11.02 -20.70 -11.71
CA SER A 238 12.25 -20.20 -11.12
C SER A 238 12.46 -18.74 -11.49
N LEU A 239 12.75 -17.89 -10.52
CA LEU A 239 13.19 -16.51 -10.77
C LEU A 239 14.71 -16.38 -10.64
N PRO A 240 15.38 -15.49 -11.40
CA PRO A 240 16.77 -15.13 -11.18
C PRO A 240 17.00 -14.61 -9.76
N LYS A 241 18.18 -14.84 -9.20
CA LYS A 241 18.60 -14.21 -7.94
C LYS A 241 18.49 -12.67 -8.05
N ASN A 242 18.21 -12.01 -6.94
CA ASN A 242 17.96 -10.56 -6.86
C ASN A 242 16.68 -10.17 -7.63
N SER A 243 15.64 -10.99 -7.52
CA SER A 243 14.32 -10.65 -8.04
C SER A 243 13.57 -9.75 -7.06
N ILE A 244 12.94 -8.69 -7.56
CA ILE A 244 12.23 -7.69 -6.75
C ILE A 244 11.07 -7.07 -7.53
N VAL A 245 9.99 -6.71 -6.84
CA VAL A 245 8.87 -5.97 -7.45
C VAL A 245 8.73 -4.61 -6.79
N MET A 246 8.59 -3.55 -7.60
CA MET A 246 8.34 -2.19 -7.11
C MET A 246 6.86 -1.84 -7.25
N THR A 247 6.20 -1.47 -6.14
CA THR A 247 4.80 -1.05 -6.15
C THR A 247 4.60 0.29 -5.44
N PHE A 248 3.70 1.12 -5.97
CA PHE A 248 3.32 2.43 -5.44
C PHE A 248 1.80 2.47 -5.26
N ASP A 249 1.35 2.74 -4.04
CA ASP A 249 -0.08 2.74 -3.73
C ASP A 249 -0.76 4.08 -4.04
N ASP A 250 -2.09 4.07 -4.02
CA ASP A 250 -3.02 5.20 -4.09
C ASP A 250 -3.13 5.95 -5.42
N GLY A 251 -2.21 5.74 -6.37
CA GLY A 251 -2.15 6.53 -7.60
C GLY A 251 -1.97 8.02 -7.31
N GLU A 252 -1.15 8.37 -6.32
CA GLU A 252 -1.00 9.74 -5.84
C GLU A 252 -0.30 10.66 -6.88
N PRO A 253 -0.79 11.90 -7.10
CA PRO A 253 -0.24 12.81 -8.12
C PRO A 253 1.27 13.12 -8.05
N HIS A 254 1.86 13.29 -6.86
CA HIS A 254 3.28 13.60 -6.72
C HIS A 254 4.16 12.41 -7.10
N PHE A 255 3.74 11.17 -6.85
CA PHE A 255 4.44 9.99 -7.39
C PHE A 255 4.55 10.06 -8.92
N PHE A 256 3.46 10.36 -9.63
CA PHE A 256 3.52 10.49 -11.07
C PHE A 256 4.41 11.64 -11.54
N GLN A 257 4.39 12.76 -10.81
CA GLN A 257 5.18 13.94 -11.17
C GLN A 257 6.69 13.77 -10.92
N TYR A 258 7.08 13.08 -9.84
CA TYR A 258 8.47 13.04 -9.37
C TYR A 258 9.09 11.63 -9.36
N GLY A 259 8.29 10.59 -9.12
CA GLY A 259 8.74 9.19 -9.07
C GLY A 259 8.79 8.52 -10.43
N SER A 260 7.70 8.59 -11.22
CA SER A 260 7.63 7.97 -12.56
C SER A 260 8.79 8.39 -13.50
N PRO A 261 9.20 9.68 -13.57
CA PRO A 261 10.36 10.08 -14.35
C PRO A 261 11.68 9.44 -13.89
N LEU A 262 11.84 9.17 -12.59
CA LEU A 262 13.01 8.46 -12.08
C LEU A 262 12.98 6.98 -12.47
N LEU A 263 11.83 6.31 -12.39
CA LEU A 263 11.67 4.94 -12.89
C LEU A 263 12.10 4.85 -14.36
N ALA A 264 11.64 5.78 -15.20
CA ALA A 264 12.04 5.85 -16.61
C ALA A 264 13.53 6.16 -16.81
N LYS A 265 14.12 7.05 -15.99
CA LYS A 265 15.55 7.36 -16.03
C LYS A 265 16.42 6.14 -15.76
N TYR A 266 16.02 5.30 -14.79
CA TYR A 266 16.76 4.11 -14.37
C TYR A 266 16.30 2.82 -15.07
N LYS A 267 15.27 2.92 -15.94
CA LYS A 267 14.63 1.81 -16.63
C LYS A 267 14.15 0.71 -15.67
N VAL A 268 13.54 1.14 -14.58
CA VAL A 268 13.03 0.25 -13.53
C VAL A 268 11.53 0.10 -13.70
N PRO A 269 11.04 -1.10 -14.09
CA PRO A 269 9.61 -1.39 -14.15
C PRO A 269 8.98 -1.34 -12.76
N ALA A 270 7.79 -0.78 -12.66
CA ALA A 270 7.01 -0.75 -11.43
C ALA A 270 5.50 -0.83 -11.72
N THR A 271 4.74 -1.06 -10.66
CA THR A 271 3.28 -1.06 -10.65
C THR A 271 2.75 0.10 -9.81
N SER A 272 1.78 0.84 -10.32
CA SER A 272 0.98 1.78 -9.53
C SER A 272 -0.38 1.16 -9.24
N PHE A 273 -0.73 0.98 -7.96
CA PHE A 273 -2.06 0.56 -7.54
C PHE A 273 -2.98 1.77 -7.48
N ILE A 274 -4.03 1.78 -8.31
CA ILE A 274 -4.89 2.93 -8.56
C ILE A 274 -6.22 2.81 -7.81
N ILE A 275 -6.61 3.87 -7.10
CA ILE A 275 -7.96 4.01 -6.55
C ILE A 275 -8.89 4.41 -7.69
N GLY A 276 -9.75 3.48 -8.14
CA GLY A 276 -10.56 3.67 -9.34
C GLY A 276 -11.63 4.77 -9.24
N ALA A 277 -12.13 5.07 -8.03
CA ALA A 277 -13.11 6.13 -7.79
C ALA A 277 -12.51 7.54 -7.77
N ASP A 278 -11.18 7.68 -7.86
CA ASP A 278 -10.57 8.97 -8.12
C ASP A 278 -10.93 9.43 -9.54
N GLY A 279 -11.73 10.50 -9.63
CA GLY A 279 -12.19 11.05 -10.91
C GLY A 279 -11.08 11.50 -11.86
N GLU A 280 -9.85 11.67 -11.38
CA GLU A 280 -8.68 12.01 -12.19
C GLU A 280 -7.76 10.82 -12.48
N ALA A 281 -8.11 9.59 -12.04
CA ALA A 281 -7.26 8.40 -12.20
C ALA A 281 -6.81 8.20 -13.66
N LEU A 282 -7.76 8.09 -14.59
CA LEU A 282 -7.46 7.88 -16.01
C LEU A 282 -6.66 9.05 -16.60
N ASN A 283 -6.99 10.29 -16.23
CA ASN A 283 -6.26 11.48 -16.71
C ASN A 283 -4.80 11.47 -16.25
N LYS A 284 -4.53 11.09 -15.00
CA LYS A 284 -3.17 10.94 -14.49
C LYS A 284 -2.42 9.83 -15.22
N MET A 285 -3.05 8.67 -15.39
CA MET A 285 -2.45 7.54 -16.12
C MET A 285 -2.05 7.93 -17.54
N LYS A 286 -2.95 8.62 -18.27
CA LYS A 286 -2.68 9.15 -19.62
C LYS A 286 -1.54 10.17 -19.63
N THR A 287 -1.59 11.12 -18.69
CA THR A 287 -0.66 12.27 -18.63
C THR A 287 0.77 11.85 -18.30
N TYR A 288 0.93 10.82 -17.46
CA TYR A 288 2.23 10.39 -16.94
C TYR A 288 2.64 8.99 -17.42
N ALA A 289 2.03 8.53 -18.52
CA ALA A 289 2.33 7.25 -19.13
C ALA A 289 3.83 7.11 -19.45
N THR A 290 4.39 5.95 -19.12
CA THR A 290 5.77 5.57 -19.45
C THR A 290 5.81 4.06 -19.65
N PRO A 291 6.73 3.52 -20.51
CA PRO A 291 6.89 2.07 -20.68
C PRO A 291 7.31 1.30 -19.40
N TYR A 292 7.65 2.01 -18.33
CA TYR A 292 8.17 1.46 -17.07
C TYR A 292 7.14 1.47 -15.93
N LEU A 293 5.87 1.80 -16.21
CA LEU A 293 4.84 1.90 -15.18
C LEU A 293 3.52 1.29 -15.67
N GLU A 294 3.19 0.14 -15.12
CA GLU A 294 1.87 -0.48 -15.30
C GLU A 294 0.90 -0.08 -14.18
N TYR A 295 -0.38 -0.34 -14.39
CA TYR A 295 -1.47 0.08 -13.49
C TYR A 295 -2.31 -1.11 -13.07
N GLU A 296 -2.50 -1.26 -11.76
CA GLU A 296 -3.25 -2.36 -11.15
C GLU A 296 -4.21 -1.80 -10.08
N SER A 297 -5.07 -2.63 -9.52
CA SER A 297 -6.17 -2.15 -8.68
C SER A 297 -5.74 -1.82 -7.25
N HIS A 298 -6.16 -0.66 -6.75
CA HIS A 298 -6.26 -0.36 -5.32
C HIS A 298 -7.73 -0.25 -4.86
N SER A 299 -8.60 -1.07 -5.48
CA SER A 299 -10.07 -0.99 -5.43
C SER A 299 -10.64 0.17 -6.22
N PHE A 300 -11.93 0.11 -6.53
CA PHE A 300 -12.65 1.24 -7.05
C PHE A 300 -12.92 2.23 -5.90
N ASP A 301 -13.73 1.86 -4.90
CA ASP A 301 -14.21 2.78 -3.85
C ASP A 301 -14.12 2.14 -2.43
N MET A 302 -13.19 1.21 -2.23
CA MET A 302 -12.92 0.62 -0.91
C MET A 302 -11.84 1.36 -0.11
N HIS A 303 -11.10 2.30 -0.72
CA HIS A 303 -10.07 3.10 -0.06
C HIS A 303 -10.62 4.24 0.82
N ARG A 304 -11.37 3.85 1.87
CA ARG A 304 -11.94 4.74 2.88
C ARG A 304 -12.28 3.97 4.16
N ALA A 305 -12.46 4.71 5.23
CA ALA A 305 -12.96 4.14 6.48
C ALA A 305 -14.37 3.55 6.31
N GLY A 306 -14.68 2.54 7.11
CA GLY A 306 -16.01 1.92 7.13
C GLY A 306 -16.07 0.53 7.74
N GLY A 307 -14.92 -0.03 8.07
CA GLY A 307 -14.78 -1.37 8.66
C GLY A 307 -14.59 -1.38 10.16
N THR A 308 -14.52 -2.59 10.71
CA THR A 308 -14.24 -2.85 12.13
C THR A 308 -13.07 -3.83 12.35
N VAL A 309 -12.49 -4.34 11.27
CA VAL A 309 -11.32 -5.24 11.28
C VAL A 309 -10.09 -4.46 10.86
N GLY A 310 -8.92 -4.83 11.39
CA GLY A 310 -7.63 -4.25 11.01
C GLY A 310 -7.55 -2.76 11.34
N HIS A 311 -7.24 -1.96 10.33
CA HIS A 311 -7.12 -0.51 10.39
C HIS A 311 -8.45 0.22 10.16
N GLY A 312 -9.57 -0.51 10.01
CA GLY A 312 -10.92 0.05 9.87
C GLY A 312 -11.33 0.37 8.42
N GLY A 313 -10.64 -0.22 7.44
CA GLY A 313 -10.95 -0.13 6.02
C GLY A 313 -12.30 -0.74 5.65
N ARG A 314 -12.98 -0.12 4.68
CA ARG A 314 -14.35 -0.45 4.28
C ARG A 314 -14.56 -1.91 3.89
N ILE A 315 -13.55 -2.56 3.31
CA ILE A 315 -13.65 -3.94 2.78
C ILE A 315 -14.17 -4.94 3.82
N SER A 316 -13.83 -4.77 5.11
CA SER A 316 -14.30 -5.67 6.17
C SER A 316 -15.79 -5.55 6.50
N ALA A 317 -16.47 -4.51 6.01
CA ALA A 317 -17.91 -4.30 6.15
C ALA A 317 -18.69 -4.61 4.86
N MET A 318 -18.01 -5.05 3.80
CA MET A 318 -18.62 -5.37 2.52
C MET A 318 -18.91 -6.87 2.41
N SER A 319 -19.98 -7.20 1.68
CA SER A 319 -20.25 -8.57 1.26
C SER A 319 -19.29 -9.01 0.15
N HIS A 320 -19.16 -10.34 -0.02
CA HIS A 320 -18.37 -10.95 -1.09
C HIS A 320 -18.69 -10.35 -2.47
N GLN A 321 -19.97 -10.24 -2.82
CA GLN A 321 -20.38 -9.74 -4.14
C GLN A 321 -20.05 -8.24 -4.31
N GLU A 322 -20.21 -7.43 -3.27
CA GLU A 322 -19.83 -6.01 -3.34
C GLU A 322 -18.34 -5.83 -3.58
N ILE A 323 -17.50 -6.71 -3.02
CA ILE A 323 -16.04 -6.69 -3.26
C ILE A 323 -15.75 -7.10 -4.71
N VAL A 324 -16.36 -8.17 -5.21
CA VAL A 324 -16.20 -8.60 -6.61
C VAL A 324 -16.61 -7.50 -7.59
N ASP A 325 -17.75 -6.86 -7.34
CA ASP A 325 -18.27 -5.80 -8.22
C ASP A 325 -17.39 -4.55 -8.20
N ASP A 326 -16.89 -4.15 -7.03
CA ASP A 326 -15.94 -3.04 -6.87
C ASP A 326 -14.63 -3.30 -7.64
N LEU A 327 -14.07 -4.51 -7.52
CA LEU A 327 -12.84 -4.87 -8.21
C LEU A 327 -13.01 -4.92 -9.74
N LYS A 328 -14.15 -5.45 -10.23
CA LYS A 328 -14.47 -5.42 -11.67
C LYS A 328 -14.65 -4.00 -12.19
N GLN A 329 -15.21 -3.09 -11.38
CA GLN A 329 -15.28 -1.69 -11.73
C GLN A 329 -13.89 -1.04 -11.77
N SER A 330 -13.01 -1.40 -10.83
CA SER A 330 -11.62 -0.95 -10.84
C SER A 330 -10.87 -1.43 -12.08
N GLU A 331 -11.06 -2.68 -12.50
CA GLU A 331 -10.44 -3.25 -13.70
C GLU A 331 -10.82 -2.47 -14.97
N GLN A 332 -12.03 -1.92 -15.06
CA GLN A 332 -12.44 -1.06 -16.18
C GLN A 332 -11.65 0.26 -16.23
N VAL A 333 -11.14 0.74 -15.09
CA VAL A 333 -10.33 1.97 -15.01
C VAL A 333 -8.87 1.67 -15.31
N THR A 334 -8.31 0.62 -14.72
CA THR A 334 -6.89 0.26 -14.83
C THR A 334 -6.58 -0.50 -16.12
N GLY A 335 -7.57 -1.18 -16.69
CA GLY A 335 -7.45 -2.13 -17.81
C GLY A 335 -6.74 -3.44 -17.44
N SER A 336 -6.49 -3.68 -16.16
CA SER A 336 -5.86 -4.89 -15.62
C SER A 336 -6.25 -5.11 -14.15
N LEU A 337 -6.38 -6.37 -13.75
CA LEU A 337 -6.56 -6.82 -12.37
C LEU A 337 -5.67 -8.04 -12.08
N GLN A 338 -4.45 -8.05 -12.63
CA GLN A 338 -3.49 -9.11 -12.34
C GLN A 338 -2.97 -9.02 -10.91
N ALA A 339 -2.87 -7.80 -10.37
CA ALA A 339 -2.51 -7.57 -8.98
C ALA A 339 -3.50 -6.65 -8.25
N PHE A 340 -3.57 -6.82 -6.94
CA PHE A 340 -4.43 -6.01 -6.08
C PHE A 340 -3.71 -5.64 -4.78
N ALA A 341 -3.71 -4.37 -4.40
CA ALA A 341 -3.35 -3.97 -3.05
C ALA A 341 -4.62 -3.73 -2.24
N TYR A 342 -4.77 -4.41 -1.10
CA TYR A 342 -5.89 -4.16 -0.20
C TYR A 342 -5.75 -2.77 0.42
N PRO A 343 -6.75 -1.87 0.33
CA PRO A 343 -6.75 -0.63 1.08
C PRO A 343 -6.47 -0.84 2.56
N PHE A 344 -5.49 -0.11 3.10
CA PHE A 344 -4.98 -0.23 4.47
C PHE A 344 -4.39 -1.62 4.83
N GLY A 345 -4.36 -2.57 3.90
CA GLY A 345 -3.97 -3.96 4.12
C GLY A 345 -5.01 -4.79 4.86
N ASP A 346 -6.24 -4.30 4.98
CA ASP A 346 -7.29 -4.98 5.74
C ASP A 346 -7.91 -6.10 4.90
N THR A 347 -8.05 -7.28 5.51
CA THR A 347 -8.64 -8.46 4.88
C THR A 347 -9.61 -9.18 5.80
N THR A 348 -10.49 -9.97 5.20
CA THR A 348 -11.34 -10.97 5.85
C THR A 348 -11.28 -12.26 5.01
N PRO A 349 -11.66 -13.43 5.56
CA PRO A 349 -11.74 -14.65 4.76
C PRO A 349 -12.60 -14.50 3.50
N ASP A 350 -13.76 -13.85 3.63
CA ASP A 350 -14.66 -13.59 2.50
C ASP A 350 -14.03 -12.62 1.49
N ALA A 351 -13.30 -11.60 1.93
CA ALA A 351 -12.61 -10.68 1.03
C ALA A 351 -11.50 -11.38 0.23
N ILE A 352 -10.74 -12.28 0.85
CA ILE A 352 -9.69 -13.06 0.19
C ILE A 352 -10.30 -13.93 -0.92
N GLU A 353 -11.42 -14.60 -0.64
CA GLU A 353 -12.10 -15.42 -1.64
C GLU A 353 -12.79 -14.58 -2.73
N ALA A 354 -13.33 -13.41 -2.39
CA ALA A 354 -13.87 -12.47 -3.37
C ALA A 354 -12.79 -12.00 -4.36
N VAL A 355 -11.60 -11.63 -3.88
CA VAL A 355 -10.46 -11.27 -4.73
C VAL A 355 -10.05 -12.47 -5.60
N ARG A 356 -9.98 -13.67 -5.02
CA ARG A 356 -9.66 -14.91 -5.76
C ARG A 356 -10.60 -15.16 -6.93
N GLU A 357 -11.90 -14.90 -6.76
CA GLU A 357 -12.93 -15.10 -7.79
C GLU A 357 -12.73 -14.19 -9.01
N THR A 358 -12.13 -13.01 -8.83
CA THR A 358 -11.90 -12.08 -9.95
C THR A 358 -10.81 -12.54 -10.93
N GLY A 359 -10.03 -13.56 -10.57
CA GLY A 359 -8.91 -14.03 -11.38
C GLY A 359 -7.60 -13.28 -11.11
N THR A 360 -7.55 -12.43 -10.08
CA THR A 360 -6.31 -11.81 -9.60
C THR A 360 -5.21 -12.84 -9.39
N LEU A 361 -3.99 -12.52 -9.82
CA LEU A 361 -2.83 -13.39 -9.70
C LEU A 361 -2.14 -13.23 -8.36
N ALA A 362 -2.04 -12.01 -7.84
CA ALA A 362 -1.43 -11.71 -6.54
C ALA A 362 -2.13 -10.55 -5.82
N ALA A 363 -2.43 -10.70 -4.53
CA ALA A 363 -3.02 -9.64 -3.72
C ALA A 363 -2.25 -9.39 -2.43
N PHE A 364 -2.10 -8.11 -2.08
CA PHE A 364 -1.08 -7.64 -1.14
C PHE A 364 -1.65 -6.88 0.04
N THR A 365 -1.23 -7.28 1.23
CA THR A 365 -1.54 -6.61 2.49
C THR A 365 -0.44 -5.59 2.85
N THR A 366 -0.53 -5.03 4.06
CA THR A 366 0.51 -4.20 4.67
C THR A 366 1.37 -4.96 5.67
N GLN A 367 1.19 -6.28 5.82
CA GLN A 367 2.04 -7.11 6.67
C GLN A 367 3.47 -7.08 6.15
N TYR A 368 4.43 -6.83 7.04
CA TYR A 368 5.84 -6.76 6.66
C TYR A 368 6.41 -8.15 6.40
N GLY A 369 6.96 -8.38 5.22
CA GLY A 369 7.59 -9.64 4.86
C GLY A 369 7.81 -9.77 3.35
N TRP A 370 8.45 -10.86 2.95
CA TRP A 370 8.59 -11.25 1.55
C TRP A 370 7.45 -12.19 1.16
N ALA A 371 7.07 -12.17 -0.12
CA ALA A 371 6.11 -13.11 -0.66
C ALA A 371 6.81 -14.47 -0.86
N ASP A 372 6.62 -15.36 0.10
CA ASP A 372 7.25 -16.69 0.14
C ASP A 372 6.59 -17.70 -0.82
N VAL A 373 7.41 -18.63 -1.33
CA VAL A 373 6.90 -19.80 -2.06
C VAL A 373 5.97 -20.61 -1.15
N GLY A 374 4.78 -20.93 -1.67
CA GLY A 374 3.73 -21.67 -0.97
C GLY A 374 2.79 -20.81 -0.12
N ALA A 375 2.99 -19.48 -0.07
CA ALA A 375 2.04 -18.56 0.56
C ALA A 375 0.71 -18.51 -0.24
N ASP A 376 -0.37 -18.06 0.42
CA ASP A 376 -1.61 -17.77 -0.28
C ASP A 376 -1.43 -16.54 -1.18
N PRO A 377 -1.52 -16.67 -2.51
CA PRO A 377 -1.30 -15.56 -3.42
C PRO A 377 -2.27 -14.41 -3.21
N MET A 378 -3.42 -14.64 -2.57
CA MET A 378 -4.43 -13.61 -2.32
C MET A 378 -4.22 -12.87 -0.98
N ASN A 379 -3.15 -13.17 -0.24
CA ASN A 379 -2.90 -12.60 1.08
C ASN A 379 -1.38 -12.46 1.35
N LEU A 380 -0.66 -11.83 0.41
CA LEU A 380 0.78 -11.71 0.45
C LEU A 380 1.24 -10.51 1.30
N PRO A 381 2.38 -10.61 2.01
CA PRO A 381 3.01 -9.47 2.67
C PRO A 381 3.76 -8.58 1.66
N ARG A 382 4.13 -7.37 2.11
CA ARG A 382 5.00 -6.44 1.36
C ARG A 382 6.07 -5.82 2.27
N VAL A 383 7.18 -5.41 1.66
CA VAL A 383 8.24 -4.67 2.34
C VAL A 383 7.91 -3.18 2.27
N ARG A 384 7.40 -2.61 3.37
CA ARG A 384 7.14 -1.16 3.46
C ARG A 384 8.43 -0.37 3.35
N ILE A 385 8.49 0.57 2.41
CA ILE A 385 9.59 1.53 2.32
C ILE A 385 9.16 2.85 2.96
N GLN A 386 9.92 3.26 3.96
CA GLN A 386 9.67 4.50 4.69
C GLN A 386 10.60 5.61 4.18
N GLY A 387 10.09 6.83 4.05
CA GLY A 387 10.88 7.97 3.59
C GLY A 387 12.04 8.38 4.52
N THR A 388 11.96 7.99 5.79
CA THR A 388 13.01 8.18 6.80
C THR A 388 14.09 7.10 6.76
N GLY A 389 13.91 6.05 5.95
CA GLY A 389 14.89 4.97 5.79
C GLY A 389 16.14 5.43 5.04
N SER A 390 17.30 4.97 5.50
CA SER A 390 18.57 5.09 4.78
C SER A 390 18.67 4.11 3.61
N LEU A 391 19.63 4.32 2.71
CA LEU A 391 19.94 3.34 1.66
C LEU A 391 20.37 1.99 2.26
N ASP A 392 21.14 1.98 3.36
CA ASP A 392 21.57 0.73 4.02
C ASP A 392 20.37 -0.05 4.58
N THR A 393 19.39 0.64 5.16
CA THR A 393 18.15 0.00 5.63
C THR A 393 17.30 -0.53 4.47
N PHE A 394 17.32 0.15 3.31
CA PHE A 394 16.67 -0.36 2.10
C PHE A 394 17.37 -1.64 1.60
N ILE A 395 18.70 -1.62 1.50
CA ILE A 395 19.50 -2.78 1.07
C ILE A 395 19.28 -3.98 2.00
N ALA A 396 19.29 -3.74 3.32
CA ALA A 396 19.06 -4.79 4.32
C ALA A 396 17.66 -5.41 4.24
N ALA A 397 16.66 -4.68 3.73
CA ALA A 397 15.29 -5.17 3.61
C ALA A 397 15.06 -6.08 2.38
N ILE A 398 16.00 -6.08 1.42
CA ILE A 398 15.88 -6.76 0.13
C ILE A 398 16.96 -7.83 -0.10
N GLN A 399 17.72 -8.21 0.93
CA GLN A 399 18.80 -9.19 0.88
C GLN A 399 18.60 -10.39 1.80
#